data_AF-A0A8I0JA05-F1
#
_entry.id   AF-A0A8I0JA05-F1
#
_cell.length_a   1.000
_cell.length_b   1.000
_cell.length_c   1.000
_cell.angle_alpha   90.00
_cell.angle_beta   90.00
_cell.angle_gamma   90.00
#
_symmetry.space_group_name_H-M   'P 1'
#
loop_
_entity.id
_entity.type
_entity.pdbx_description
1 polymer ?
#
loop_
_entity_poly.entity_id
_entity_poly.type
_entity_poly.pdbx_seq_one_letter_code
_entity_poly.pdbx_strand_id
1 'polypeptide(L)'
;MIGDNSRIVSEEEFALYDAIERAIANVRAALAEIDRAWVRITAERPNPTAAAFAALETADEMLTVAREDLARARASLMAYPRTRHMQ
;
A
#
# COMPACT_ATOMS: atom_id res chain seq x y z
N MET A 1 -27.91 6.57 -26.25
CA MET A 1 -27.33 6.80 -24.91
C MET A 1 -26.21 5.79 -24.65
N ILE A 2 -25.03 5.95 -25.27
CA ILE A 2 -23.87 5.05 -25.08
C ILE A 2 -22.66 5.80 -24.48
N GLY A 3 -22.66 7.14 -24.49
CA GLY A 3 -21.53 7.96 -24.06
C GLY A 3 -21.28 8.02 -22.55
N ASP A 4 -22.29 7.78 -21.71
CA ASP A 4 -22.16 7.92 -20.25
C ASP A 4 -21.49 6.70 -19.60
N ASN A 5 -21.86 5.51 -20.05
CA ASN A 5 -21.36 4.25 -19.50
C ASN A 5 -19.86 4.04 -19.76
N SER A 6 -19.36 4.52 -20.90
CA SER A 6 -17.93 4.44 -21.24
C SER A 6 -17.07 5.35 -20.37
N ARG A 7 -17.60 6.49 -19.91
CA ARG A 7 -16.88 7.44 -19.07
C ARG A 7 -16.78 6.94 -17.63
N ILE A 8 -17.87 6.40 -17.09
CA ILE A 8 -17.92 5.82 -15.73
C ILE A 8 -16.92 4.66 -15.62
N VAL A 9 -16.87 3.75 -16.60
CA VAL A 9 -15.90 2.65 -16.63
C VAL A 9 -14.46 3.15 -16.62
N SER A 10 -14.17 4.27 -17.31
CA SER A 10 -12.83 4.86 -17.31
C SER A 10 -12.45 5.50 -15.97
N GLU A 11 -13.39 6.18 -15.30
CA GLU A 11 -13.15 6.79 -13.98
C GLU A 11 -12.93 5.72 -12.89
N GLU A 12 -13.69 4.62 -12.93
CA GLU A 12 -13.49 3.46 -12.07
C GLU A 12 -12.14 2.77 -12.31
N GLU A 13 -11.72 2.66 -13.58
CA GLU A 13 -10.41 2.10 -13.96
C GLU A 13 -9.26 2.97 -13.42
N PHE A 14 -9.34 4.29 -13.60
CA PHE A 14 -8.36 5.22 -13.05
C PHE A 14 -8.28 5.14 -11.53
N ALA A 15 -9.42 5.13 -10.84
CA ALA A 15 -9.47 5.01 -9.38
C ALA A 15 -8.87 3.68 -8.89
N LEU A 16 -9.08 2.58 -9.62
CA LEU A 16 -8.48 1.28 -9.31
C LEU A 16 -6.95 1.34 -9.43
N TYR A 17 -6.42 1.86 -10.54
CA TYR A 17 -4.97 1.94 -10.71
C TYR A 17 -4.30 2.90 -9.72
N ASP A 18 -4.94 4.03 -9.41
CA ASP A 18 -4.47 4.96 -8.36
C ASP A 18 -4.44 4.27 -6.99
N ALA A 19 -5.48 3.51 -6.64
CA ALA A 19 -5.50 2.73 -5.39
C ALA A 19 -4.39 1.67 -5.33
N ILE A 20 -4.10 1.00 -6.45
CA ILE A 20 -3.00 0.03 -6.56
C ILE A 20 -1.65 0.74 -6.40
N GLU A 21 -1.44 1.86 -7.09
CA GLU A 21 -0.20 2.64 -7.00
C GLU A 21 0.04 3.11 -5.56
N ARG A 22 -0.99 3.66 -4.92
CA ARG A 22 -0.93 4.10 -3.52
C ARG A 22 -0.64 2.96 -2.56
N ALA A 23 -1.26 1.79 -2.74
CA ALA A 23 -0.98 0.62 -1.90
C ALA A 23 0.49 0.18 -2.03
N ILE A 24 1.03 0.15 -3.25
CA ILE A 24 2.45 -0.19 -3.49
C ILE A 24 3.37 0.86 -2.86
N ALA A 25 3.05 2.15 -2.99
CA ALA A 25 3.81 3.24 -2.39
C ALA A 25 3.85 3.11 -0.86
N ASN A 26 2.72 2.78 -0.22
CA ASN A 26 2.63 2.58 1.22
C ASN A 26 3.46 1.38 1.69
N VAL A 27 3.47 0.27 0.95
CA VAL A 27 4.33 -0.89 1.25
C VAL A 27 5.81 -0.50 1.16
N ARG A 28 6.21 0.25 0.13
CA ARG A 28 7.59 0.72 -0.02
C ARG A 28 7.99 1.66 1.12
N ALA A 29 7.10 2.54 1.55
CA ALA A 29 7.34 3.43 2.68
C ALA A 29 7.52 2.65 3.99
N ALA A 30 6.66 1.65 4.26
CA ALA A 30 6.78 0.79 5.43
C ALA A 30 8.11 0.02 5.45
N LEU A 31 8.51 -0.58 4.32
CA LEU A 31 9.81 -1.27 4.21
C LEU A 31 10.99 -0.33 4.48
N ALA A 32 10.94 0.91 3.98
CA ALA A 32 11.98 1.89 4.23
C ALA A 32 12.07 2.28 5.72
N GLU A 33 10.94 2.37 6.44
CA GLU A 33 10.96 2.60 7.90
C GLU A 33 11.48 1.39 8.68
N ILE A 34 11.20 0.16 8.24
CA ILE A 34 11.79 -1.04 8.83
C ILE A 34 13.32 -1.00 8.72
N ASP A 35 13.84 -0.65 7.53
CA ASP A 35 15.29 -0.51 7.33
C ASP A 35 15.90 0.58 8.22
N ARG A 36 15.21 1.71 8.39
CA ARG A 36 15.66 2.79 9.29
C ARG A 36 15.66 2.36 10.76
N ALA A 37 14.61 1.69 11.21
CA ALA A 37 14.52 1.14 12.55
C ALA A 37 15.66 0.14 12.81
N TRP A 38 15.95 -0.73 11.84
CA TRP A 38 17.07 -1.66 11.92
C TRP A 38 18.43 -0.96 12.06
N VAL A 39 18.71 0.06 11.24
CA VAL A 39 19.93 0.86 11.36
C VAL A 39 20.05 1.46 12.75
N ARG A 40 18.96 1.98 13.31
CA ARG A 40 18.95 2.58 14.65
C ARG A 40 19.23 1.56 15.74
N ILE A 41 18.51 0.44 15.74
CA ILE A 41 18.68 -0.64 16.72
C ILE A 41 20.12 -1.19 16.69
N THR A 42 20.68 -1.38 15.50
CA THR A 42 22.03 -1.94 15.36
C THR A 42 23.13 -0.96 15.75
N ALA A 43 22.92 0.35 15.58
CA ALA A 43 23.83 1.40 16.03
C ALA A 43 23.90 1.49 17.57
N GLU A 44 22.82 1.13 18.27
CA GLU A 44 22.70 1.23 19.73
C GLU A 44 23.04 -0.09 20.47
N ARG A 45 23.69 -1.05 19.80
CA ARG A 45 24.10 -2.31 20.42
C ARG A 45 25.11 -2.11 21.57
N PRO A 46 25.06 -2.94 22.63
CA PRO A 46 24.16 -4.09 22.81
C PRO A 46 22.80 -3.74 23.42
N ASN A 47 22.58 -2.49 23.85
CA ASN A 47 21.41 -2.09 24.63
C ASN A 47 20.66 -0.95 23.91
N PRO A 48 19.80 -1.27 22.92
CA PRO A 48 18.98 -0.28 22.25
C PRO A 48 18.09 0.49 23.20
N THR A 49 17.89 1.77 22.93
CA THR A 49 17.02 2.64 23.72
C THR A 49 15.55 2.40 23.43
N ALA A 50 14.68 2.88 24.32
CA ALA A 50 13.24 2.90 24.08
C ALA A 50 12.85 3.62 22.78
N ALA A 51 13.62 4.63 22.36
CA ALA A 51 13.40 5.33 21.10
C ALA A 51 13.71 4.45 19.88
N ALA A 52 14.73 3.59 19.95
CA ALA A 52 15.02 2.62 18.90
C ALA A 52 13.91 1.56 18.77
N PHE A 53 13.35 1.11 19.89
CA PHE A 53 12.18 0.22 19.88
C PHE A 53 10.93 0.92 19.33
N ALA A 54 10.67 2.16 19.74
CA ALA A 54 9.54 2.93 19.21
C ALA A 54 9.61 3.11 17.69
N ALA A 55 10.82 3.24 17.12
CA ALA A 55 10.99 3.30 15.66
C ALA A 55 10.57 1.98 14.97
N LEU A 56 10.81 0.82 15.60
CA LEU A 56 10.35 -0.46 15.08
C LEU A 56 8.82 -0.61 15.19
N GLU A 57 8.22 -0.18 16.29
CA GLU A 57 6.77 -0.17 16.46
C GLU A 57 6.09 0.69 15.38
N THR A 58 6.59 1.91 15.13
CA THR A 58 6.08 2.76 14.05
C THR A 58 6.20 2.10 12.67
N ALA A 59 7.32 1.39 12.41
CA ALA A 59 7.50 0.68 11.17
C ALA A 59 6.48 -0.48 11.01
N ASP A 60 6.14 -1.17 12.09
CA ASP A 60 5.11 -2.23 12.11
C ASP A 60 3.70 -1.67 11.91
N GLU A 61 3.36 -0.55 12.56
CA GLU A 61 2.09 0.17 12.34
C GLU A 61 1.92 0.55 10.87
N MET A 62 2.97 1.12 10.26
CA MET A 62 2.96 1.46 8.83
C MET A 62 2.81 0.23 7.93
N LEU A 63 3.49 -0.88 8.26
CA LEU A 63 3.36 -2.12 7.51
C LEU A 63 1.94 -2.69 7.61
N THR A 64 1.31 -2.60 8.78
CA THR A 64 -0.07 -3.04 9.00
C THR A 64 -1.03 -2.27 8.09
N VAL A 65 -0.96 -0.93 8.10
CA VAL A 65 -1.79 -0.08 7.21
C VAL A 65 -1.51 -0.40 5.73
N ALA A 66 -0.25 -0.53 5.34
CA ALA A 66 0.12 -0.85 3.96
C ALA A 66 -0.42 -2.22 3.50
N ARG A 67 -0.46 -3.22 4.39
CA ARG A 67 -1.04 -4.54 4.10
C ARG A 67 -2.55 -4.47 3.94
N GLU A 68 -3.24 -3.66 4.73
CA GLU A 68 -4.68 -3.42 4.59
C GLU A 68 -5.00 -2.72 3.26
N ASP A 69 -4.23 -1.70 2.89
CA ASP A 69 -4.36 -1.03 1.59
C ASP A 69 -4.16 -1.98 0.43
N LEU A 70 -3.14 -2.83 0.50
CA LEU A 70 -2.89 -3.83 -0.53
C LEU A 70 -4.03 -4.87 -0.60
N ALA A 71 -4.57 -5.29 0.54
CA ALA A 71 -5.73 -6.19 0.58
C ALA A 71 -6.96 -5.55 -0.07
N ARG A 72 -7.22 -4.25 0.21
CA ARG A 72 -8.29 -3.49 -0.43
C ARG A 72 -8.09 -3.37 -1.94
N ALA A 73 -6.90 -2.95 -2.38
CA ALA A 73 -6.57 -2.85 -3.81
C ALA A 73 -6.74 -4.19 -4.54
N ARG A 74 -6.31 -5.29 -3.92
CA ARG A 74 -6.52 -6.65 -4.45
C ARG A 74 -7.99 -7.02 -4.56
N ALA A 75 -8.80 -6.72 -3.55
CA ALA A 75 -10.24 -6.96 -3.58
C ALA A 75 -10.92 -6.17 -4.70
N SER A 76 -10.57 -4.88 -4.84
CA SER A 76 -11.07 -4.04 -5.94
C SER A 76 -10.68 -4.57 -7.31
N LEU A 77 -9.43 -5.03 -7.47
CA LEU A 77 -8.96 -5.63 -8.72
C LEU A 77 -9.71 -6.93 -9.07
N MET A 78 -10.05 -7.75 -8.07
CA MET A 78 -10.86 -8.96 -8.29
C MET A 78 -12.31 -8.67 -8.64
N ALA A 79 -12.87 -7.58 -8.09
CA ALA A 79 -14.22 -7.13 -8.35
C ALA A 79 -14.36 -6.37 -9.68
N TYR A 80 -13.27 -5.78 -10.18
CA TYR A 80 -13.26 -5.05 -11.44
C TYR A 80 -13.58 -6.01 -12.61
N PRO A 81 -14.73 -5.83 -13.29
CA PRO A 81 -15.19 -6.78 -14.28
C PRO A 81 -14.23 -6.81 -15.48
N ARG A 82 -13.97 -8.01 -16.02
CA ARG A 82 -13.35 -8.19 -17.35
C ARG A 82 -14.30 -7.69 -18.45
N THR A 83 -14.56 -6.39 -18.54
CA THR A 83 -15.27 -5.79 -19.69
C THR A 83 -14.41 -5.71 -20.95
N ARG A 84 -13.30 -6.48 -21.01
CA ARG A 84 -12.31 -6.43 -22.11
C ARG A 84 -12.24 -7.70 -22.97
N HIS A 85 -13.10 -8.69 -22.76
CA HIS A 85 -13.13 -9.89 -23.61
C HIS A 85 -14.49 -10.11 -24.28
N MET A 86 -15.10 -9.10 -24.91
CA MET A 86 -16.06 -9.26 -26.01
C MET A 86 -16.32 -7.89 -26.68
N GLN A 87 -15.32 -7.31 -27.35
CA GLN A 87 -15.52 -6.39 -28.46
C GLN A 87 -14.46 -6.67 -29.53
#